data_AF-A0A1I6RT81-F1
#
_entry.id   AF-A0A1I6RT81-F1
#
_cell.length_a   1.000
_cell.length_b   1.000
_cell.length_c   1.000
_cell.angle_alpha   90.00
_cell.angle_beta   90.00
_cell.angle_gamma   90.00
#
_symmetry.space_group_name_H-M   'P 1'
#
loop_
_entity.id
_entity.type
_entity.pdbx_description
1 polymer ?
#
loop_
_entity_poly.entity_id
_entity_poly.type
_entity_poly.pdbx_seq_one_letter_code
_entity_poly.pdbx_strand_id
1 'polypeptide(L)'
;MHVVVPYAPDAPKTRLEPVLSERERSRLARVMLEDVLAAVRETGREPTVLSTEPLEVDAPVAVDRRPLTEAVNAVVRSQMRNSAAKSGDATGVAVVMADLALTTPEALERLFAPDADVVIAPGRGVGTNALVVRHPEFRVDYHGGSYLDHRRIADDVGATLETVDSFRLGTDVDEPGDLVEVLVHGTGRTPSCLREFGFELDSTDGRLEAVRSAEP
;
A
#
# COMPACT_ATOMS: atom_id res chain seq x y z
N MET A 1 1.22 15.60 7.82
CA MET A 1 1.74 14.69 6.77
C MET A 1 0.57 14.33 5.86
N HIS A 2 0.73 14.39 4.55
CA HIS A 2 -0.32 13.99 3.59
C HIS A 2 -0.17 12.50 3.27
N VAL A 3 -1.18 11.68 3.54
CA VAL A 3 -1.16 10.25 3.21
C VAL A 3 -1.89 10.01 1.90
N VAL A 4 -1.22 9.34 0.97
CA VAL A 4 -1.71 9.04 -0.37
C VAL A 4 -1.79 7.52 -0.52
N VAL A 5 -2.91 7.03 -1.05
CA VAL A 5 -3.14 5.60 -1.30
C VAL A 5 -3.36 5.42 -2.80
N PRO A 6 -2.34 4.99 -3.56
CA PRO A 6 -2.47 4.74 -4.98
C PRO A 6 -3.39 3.54 -5.25
N TYR A 7 -4.30 3.68 -6.22
CA TYR A 7 -5.26 2.64 -6.56
C TYR A 7 -5.56 2.63 -8.06
N ALA A 8 -5.58 1.45 -8.67
CA ALA A 8 -5.98 1.26 -10.06
C ALA A 8 -7.19 0.31 -10.09
N PRO A 9 -8.42 0.81 -10.39
CA PRO A 9 -9.62 -0.01 -10.40
C PRO A 9 -9.73 -0.95 -11.61
N ASP A 10 -8.99 -0.69 -12.69
CA ASP A 10 -9.06 -1.50 -13.92
C ASP A 10 -8.30 -2.82 -13.76
N ALA A 11 -9.00 -3.94 -14.00
CA ALA A 11 -8.51 -5.32 -13.92
C ALA A 11 -7.53 -5.60 -12.76
N PRO A 12 -7.92 -5.38 -11.49
CA PRO A 12 -6.98 -5.49 -10.38
C PRO A 12 -6.62 -6.95 -10.10
N LYS A 13 -5.43 -7.13 -9.49
CA LYS A 13 -4.97 -8.39 -8.92
C LYS A 13 -4.95 -9.57 -9.91
N THR A 14 -4.60 -9.33 -11.18
CA THR A 14 -4.59 -10.36 -12.25
C THR A 14 -3.85 -11.64 -11.90
N ARG A 15 -2.81 -11.58 -11.06
CA ARG A 15 -2.09 -12.76 -10.53
C ARG A 15 -2.94 -13.69 -9.64
N LEU A 16 -4.09 -13.21 -9.15
CA LEU A 16 -5.09 -14.00 -8.42
C LEU A 16 -6.15 -14.64 -9.34
N GLU A 17 -6.08 -14.44 -10.66
CA GLU A 17 -6.97 -15.10 -11.64
C GLU A 17 -7.12 -16.62 -11.45
N PRO A 18 -6.09 -17.39 -11.07
CA PRO A 18 -6.24 -18.83 -10.86
C PRO A 18 -7.23 -19.21 -9.76
N VAL A 19 -7.53 -18.31 -8.81
CA VAL A 19 -8.36 -18.61 -7.62
C VAL A 19 -9.54 -17.66 -7.43
N LEU A 20 -9.55 -16.51 -8.11
CA LEU A 20 -10.60 -15.49 -8.04
C LEU A 20 -11.07 -15.06 -9.43
N SER A 21 -12.39 -15.01 -9.63
CA SER A 21 -13.02 -14.38 -10.78
C SER A 21 -12.75 -12.87 -10.81
N GLU A 22 -12.92 -12.22 -11.96
CA GLU A 22 -12.71 -10.77 -12.12
C GLU A 22 -13.54 -9.96 -11.11
N ARG A 23 -14.81 -10.35 -10.90
CA ARG A 23 -15.69 -9.69 -9.91
C ARG A 23 -15.16 -9.82 -8.50
N GLU A 24 -14.65 -11.00 -8.13
CA GLU A 24 -14.09 -11.24 -6.80
C GLU A 24 -12.78 -10.49 -6.61
N ARG A 25 -11.92 -10.40 -7.63
CA ARG A 25 -10.69 -9.60 -7.59
C ARG A 25 -10.98 -8.12 -7.41
N SER A 26 -11.93 -7.56 -8.16
CA SER A 26 -12.35 -6.17 -8.02
C SER A 26 -12.94 -5.89 -6.64
N ARG A 27 -13.74 -6.83 -6.11
CA ARG A 27 -14.27 -6.73 -4.75
C ARG A 27 -13.16 -6.81 -3.70
N LEU A 28 -12.23 -7.74 -3.83
CA LEU A 28 -11.11 -7.91 -2.89
C LEU A 28 -10.20 -6.68 -2.86
N ALA A 29 -9.82 -6.16 -4.04
CA ALA A 29 -9.00 -4.95 -4.16
C ALA A 29 -9.65 -3.74 -3.48
N ARG A 30 -10.97 -3.58 -3.66
CA ARG A 30 -11.74 -2.51 -3.00
C ARG A 30 -11.77 -2.69 -1.48
N VAL A 31 -11.97 -3.91 -0.99
CA VAL A 31 -12.01 -4.19 0.45
C VAL A 31 -10.64 -3.95 1.10
N MET A 32 -9.54 -4.31 0.44
CA MET A 32 -8.18 -3.99 0.92
C MET A 32 -7.94 -2.48 0.98
N LEU A 33 -8.36 -1.73 -0.04
CA LEU A 33 -8.33 -0.27 -0.03
C LEU A 33 -9.10 0.28 1.20
N GLU A 34 -10.31 -0.21 1.46
CA GLU A 34 -11.12 0.22 2.60
C GLU A 34 -10.43 -0.06 3.95
N ASP A 35 -9.75 -1.19 4.09
CA ASP A 35 -8.98 -1.53 5.29
C ASP A 35 -7.76 -0.60 5.47
N VAL A 36 -7.01 -0.31 4.39
CA VAL A 36 -5.89 0.65 4.42
C VAL A 36 -6.38 2.04 4.80
N LEU A 37 -7.47 2.52 4.21
CA LEU A 37 -8.04 3.84 4.50
C LEU A 37 -8.51 3.94 5.96
N ALA A 38 -9.14 2.90 6.50
CA ALA A 38 -9.53 2.84 7.90
C ALA A 38 -8.32 2.92 8.84
N ALA A 39 -7.29 2.10 8.57
CA ALA A 39 -6.06 2.10 9.37
C ALA A 39 -5.37 3.47 9.36
N VAL A 40 -5.33 4.17 8.22
CA VAL A 40 -4.78 5.54 8.15
C VAL A 40 -5.55 6.51 9.04
N ARG A 41 -6.90 6.48 9.00
CA ARG A 41 -7.74 7.37 9.84
C ARG A 41 -7.55 7.15 11.33
N GLU A 42 -7.39 5.89 11.73
CA GLU A 42 -7.15 5.53 13.13
C GLU A 42 -5.80 6.08 13.66
N THR A 43 -4.87 6.45 12.78
CA THR A 43 -3.66 7.22 13.16
C THR A 43 -3.90 8.73 13.32
N GLY A 44 -5.15 9.20 13.17
CA GLY A 44 -5.51 10.62 13.19
C GLY A 44 -5.09 11.39 11.91
N ARG A 45 -4.75 10.69 10.83
CA ARG A 45 -4.36 11.26 9.53
C ARG A 45 -5.47 11.06 8.50
N GLU A 46 -5.58 12.00 7.56
CA GLU A 46 -6.56 11.92 6.47
C GLU A 46 -5.92 11.32 5.20
N PRO A 47 -6.45 10.19 4.67
CA PRO A 47 -5.97 9.63 3.42
C PRO A 47 -6.56 10.36 2.20
N THR A 48 -5.81 10.38 1.11
CA THR A 48 -6.31 10.71 -0.24
C THR A 48 -6.05 9.52 -1.16
N VAL A 49 -7.07 9.06 -1.87
CA VAL A 49 -6.89 8.01 -2.88
C VAL A 49 -6.40 8.65 -4.17
N LEU A 50 -5.26 8.18 -4.68
CA LEU A 50 -4.74 8.57 -5.99
C LEU A 50 -5.14 7.50 -6.99
N SER A 51 -6.22 7.75 -7.72
CA SER A 51 -6.86 6.75 -8.57
C SER A 51 -6.62 7.02 -10.05
N THR A 52 -6.44 5.97 -10.86
CA THR A 52 -6.38 6.13 -12.33
C THR A 52 -7.75 6.43 -12.94
N GLU A 53 -8.84 6.17 -12.24
CA GLU A 53 -10.21 6.44 -12.68
C GLU A 53 -11.09 7.02 -11.55
N PRO A 54 -12.24 7.64 -11.87
CA PRO A 54 -13.22 8.02 -10.86
C PRO A 54 -13.61 6.81 -10.00
N LEU A 55 -13.60 7.01 -8.68
CA LEU A 55 -13.90 5.97 -7.71
C LEU A 55 -14.82 6.54 -6.63
N GLU A 56 -15.90 5.84 -6.32
CA GLU A 56 -16.73 6.13 -5.16
C GLU A 56 -16.21 5.35 -3.96
N VAL A 57 -15.53 6.04 -3.05
CA VAL A 57 -15.01 5.52 -1.79
C VAL A 57 -15.14 6.60 -0.73
N ASP A 58 -15.17 6.22 0.55
CA ASP A 58 -15.29 7.13 1.68
C ASP A 58 -14.00 7.93 1.94
N ALA A 59 -13.36 8.50 0.92
CA ALA A 59 -12.15 9.31 1.04
C ALA A 59 -12.09 10.31 -0.12
N PRO A 60 -11.38 11.44 0.03
CA PRO A 60 -11.04 12.28 -1.11
C PRO A 60 -10.32 11.48 -2.19
N VAL A 61 -10.80 11.58 -3.44
CA VAL A 61 -10.20 10.92 -4.60
C VAL A 61 -9.60 11.97 -5.53
N ALA A 62 -8.31 11.84 -5.81
CA ALA A 62 -7.62 12.56 -6.86
C ALA A 62 -7.44 11.63 -8.06
N VAL A 63 -8.08 11.97 -9.19
CA VAL A 63 -7.95 11.17 -10.42
C VAL A 63 -6.71 11.62 -11.20
N ASP A 64 -5.79 10.68 -11.42
CA ASP A 64 -4.56 10.88 -12.18
C ASP A 64 -4.28 9.63 -13.03
N ARG A 65 -4.44 9.78 -14.36
CA ARG A 65 -4.29 8.67 -15.32
C ARG A 65 -2.85 8.35 -15.69
N ARG A 66 -1.87 9.05 -15.11
CA ARG A 66 -0.46 8.76 -15.34
C ARG A 66 -0.04 7.45 -14.68
N PRO A 67 1.04 6.81 -15.14
CA PRO A 67 1.65 5.69 -14.43
C PRO A 67 1.95 6.01 -12.96
N LEU A 68 1.92 4.99 -12.09
CA LEU A 68 2.10 5.12 -10.64
C LEU A 68 3.26 6.04 -10.25
N THR A 69 4.46 5.77 -10.80
CA THR A 69 5.68 6.56 -10.55
C THR A 69 5.49 8.04 -10.86
N GLU A 70 4.88 8.38 -12.01
CA GLU A 70 4.69 9.76 -12.42
C GLU A 70 3.64 10.48 -11.58
N ALA A 71 2.54 9.79 -11.26
CA ALA A 71 1.44 10.32 -10.47
C ALA A 71 1.90 10.63 -9.03
N VAL A 72 2.59 9.68 -8.37
CA VAL A 72 3.13 9.87 -7.03
C VAL A 72 4.18 10.99 -7.00
N ASN A 73 5.11 11.02 -7.97
CA ASN A 73 6.09 12.10 -8.07
C ASN A 73 5.44 13.49 -8.22
N ALA A 74 4.29 13.58 -8.91
CA ALA A 74 3.56 14.84 -9.02
C ALA A 74 2.96 15.28 -7.69
N VAL A 75 2.42 14.35 -6.89
CA VAL A 75 1.91 14.63 -5.54
C VAL A 75 3.03 15.08 -4.62
N VAL A 76 4.14 14.34 -4.55
CA VAL A 76 5.33 14.71 -3.77
C VAL A 76 5.79 16.12 -4.14
N ARG A 77 5.98 16.41 -5.43
CA ARG A 77 6.43 17.73 -5.89
C ARG A 77 5.43 18.85 -5.51
N SER A 78 4.14 18.58 -5.62
CA SER A 78 3.10 19.54 -5.26
C SER A 78 3.14 19.86 -3.76
N GLN A 79 3.22 18.82 -2.93
CA GLN A 79 3.30 18.96 -1.49
C GLN A 79 4.53 19.76 -1.08
N MET A 80 5.71 19.40 -1.59
CA MET A 80 6.97 20.07 -1.23
C MET A 80 6.97 21.57 -1.57
N ARG A 81 6.38 21.96 -2.72
CA ARG A 81 6.21 23.38 -3.06
C ARG A 81 5.26 24.10 -2.10
N ASN A 82 4.15 23.47 -1.73
CA ASN A 82 3.16 24.06 -0.84
C ASN A 82 3.71 24.23 0.59
N SER A 83 4.51 23.28 1.06
CA SER A 83 5.14 23.34 2.39
C SER A 83 6.23 24.41 2.45
N ALA A 84 7.04 24.57 1.40
CA ALA A 84 8.04 25.64 1.33
C ALA A 84 7.41 27.06 1.37
N ALA A 85 6.18 27.22 0.87
CA ALA A 85 5.46 28.49 0.89
C ALA A 85 4.78 28.80 2.24
N LYS A 86 4.58 27.80 3.10
CA LYS A 86 3.93 27.92 4.41
C LYS A 86 5.00 27.77 5.49
N SER A 87 5.63 28.87 5.85
CA SER A 87 6.71 28.97 6.85
C SER A 87 6.50 28.06 8.06
N GLY A 88 7.27 26.96 8.19
CA GLY A 88 7.54 26.35 9.50
C GLY A 88 7.57 24.83 9.59
N ASP A 89 6.69 24.09 8.90
CA ASP A 89 6.63 22.62 9.05
C ASP A 89 6.77 21.90 7.71
N ALA A 90 7.85 21.13 7.57
CA ALA A 90 8.05 20.19 6.47
C ALA A 90 7.00 19.08 6.54
N THR A 91 5.84 19.31 5.93
CA THR A 91 4.78 18.30 5.84
C THR A 91 5.10 17.32 4.73
N GLY A 92 5.72 16.19 5.09
CA GLY A 92 6.02 15.10 4.15
C GLY A 92 4.78 14.46 3.52
N VAL A 93 5.02 13.68 2.46
CA VAL A 93 4.03 12.79 1.83
C VAL A 93 4.32 11.36 2.28
N ALA A 94 3.30 10.66 2.78
CA ALA A 94 3.33 9.22 2.92
C ALA A 94 2.57 8.58 1.75
N VAL A 95 3.12 7.52 1.18
CA VAL A 95 2.48 6.66 0.19
C VAL A 95 2.31 5.29 0.82
N VAL A 96 1.08 4.78 0.83
CA VAL A 96 0.74 3.45 1.35
C VAL A 96 0.00 2.70 0.25
N MET A 97 0.54 1.57 -0.22
CA MET A 97 -0.10 0.80 -1.29
C MET A 97 -1.45 0.24 -0.84
N ALA A 98 -2.43 0.20 -1.75
CA ALA A 98 -3.82 -0.15 -1.42
C ALA A 98 -4.06 -1.64 -1.13
N ASP A 99 -3.07 -2.49 -1.39
CA ASP A 99 -3.14 -3.95 -1.28
C ASP A 99 -2.48 -4.51 -0.03
N LEU A 100 -2.19 -3.64 0.94
CA LEU A 100 -1.65 -4.01 2.24
C LEU A 100 -2.76 -4.42 3.21
N ALA A 101 -3.40 -5.56 2.94
CA ALA A 101 -4.51 -6.11 3.72
C ALA A 101 -4.21 -6.29 5.22
N LEU A 102 -2.93 -6.36 5.59
CA LEU A 102 -2.48 -6.54 6.97
C LEU A 102 -2.16 -5.23 7.70
N THR A 103 -2.37 -4.09 7.05
CA THR A 103 -2.09 -2.74 7.60
C THR A 103 -2.85 -2.52 8.91
N THR A 104 -2.15 -2.01 9.91
CA THR A 104 -2.74 -1.56 11.17
C THR A 104 -2.26 -0.16 11.51
N PRO A 105 -2.98 0.58 12.37
CA PRO A 105 -2.58 1.92 12.79
C PRO A 105 -1.18 1.92 13.43
N GLU A 106 -0.83 0.89 14.22
CA GLU A 106 0.49 0.79 14.86
C GLU A 106 1.61 0.55 13.85
N ALA A 107 1.34 -0.22 12.79
CA ALA A 107 2.30 -0.42 11.72
C ALA A 107 2.55 0.89 10.96
N LEU A 108 1.50 1.66 10.72
CA LEU A 108 1.58 2.98 10.09
C LEU A 108 2.28 4.01 10.98
N GLU A 109 2.01 4.05 12.29
CA GLU A 109 2.72 4.96 13.20
C GLU A 109 4.23 4.64 13.25
N ARG A 110 4.60 3.34 13.22
CA ARG A 110 6.02 2.96 13.08
C ARG A 110 6.64 3.42 11.75
N LEU A 111 5.86 3.47 10.67
CA LEU A 111 6.31 4.06 9.40
C LEU A 111 6.50 5.58 9.49
N PHE A 112 5.64 6.27 10.24
CA PHE A 112 5.65 7.73 10.33
C PHE A 112 6.63 8.29 11.36
N ALA A 113 6.99 7.49 12.37
CA ALA A 113 7.81 7.90 13.51
C ALA A 113 9.25 8.32 13.18
N PRO A 114 9.97 7.66 12.24
CA PRO A 114 11.35 8.03 11.96
C PRO A 114 11.51 9.45 11.44
N ASP A 115 12.51 10.15 11.99
CA ASP A 115 12.95 11.48 11.56
C ASP A 115 14.05 11.35 10.49
N ALA A 116 13.68 10.75 9.37
CA ALA A 116 14.52 10.62 8.18
C ALA A 116 13.84 11.29 6.99
N ASP A 117 14.64 11.76 6.04
CA ASP A 117 14.16 12.39 4.81
C ASP A 117 13.32 11.42 3.97
N VAL A 118 13.68 10.14 4.01
CA VAL A 118 12.97 9.04 3.35
C VAL A 118 12.80 7.88 4.34
N VAL A 119 11.59 7.33 4.45
CA VAL A 119 11.33 6.13 5.25
C VAL A 119 10.66 5.09 4.37
N ILE A 120 11.16 3.85 4.35
CA ILE A 120 10.62 2.78 3.48
C ILE A 120 10.19 1.58 4.30
N ALA A 121 8.96 1.10 4.07
CA ALA A 121 8.59 -0.28 4.36
C ALA A 121 8.72 -1.10 3.05
N PRO A 122 9.68 -2.03 2.96
CA PRO A 122 9.88 -2.84 1.76
C PRO A 122 8.77 -3.87 1.62
N GLY A 123 8.43 -4.21 0.38
CA GLY A 123 7.57 -5.32 0.02
C GLY A 123 8.33 -6.59 -0.32
N ARG A 124 7.59 -7.68 -0.60
CA ARG A 124 8.17 -8.92 -1.14
C ARG A 124 8.78 -8.64 -2.52
N GLY A 125 9.75 -9.45 -2.92
CA GLY A 125 10.40 -9.28 -4.23
C GLY A 125 11.18 -7.97 -4.38
N VAL A 126 11.56 -7.32 -3.27
CA VAL A 126 12.35 -6.08 -3.24
C VAL A 126 11.56 -4.86 -3.76
N GLY A 127 10.23 -4.90 -3.65
CA GLY A 127 9.34 -3.77 -3.91
C GLY A 127 9.27 -2.75 -2.77
N THR A 128 8.49 -1.69 -2.95
CA THR A 128 8.23 -0.64 -1.95
C THR A 128 6.73 -0.59 -1.65
N ASN A 129 6.34 -1.04 -0.46
CA ASN A 129 4.93 -1.14 -0.08
C ASN A 129 4.44 0.11 0.65
N ALA A 130 5.31 0.77 1.40
CA ALA A 130 5.01 2.07 1.95
C ALA A 130 6.26 2.96 2.01
N LEU A 131 6.05 4.26 1.91
CA LEU A 131 7.11 5.24 1.75
C LEU A 131 6.71 6.55 2.44
N VAL A 132 7.64 7.20 3.13
CA VAL A 132 7.50 8.60 3.55
C VAL A 132 8.58 9.41 2.85
N VAL A 133 8.21 10.56 2.28
CA VAL A 133 9.12 11.47 1.59
C VAL A 133 9.00 12.86 2.21
N ARG A 134 10.13 13.37 2.69
CA ARG A 134 10.32 14.72 3.23
C ARG A 134 11.36 15.53 2.45
N HIS A 135 12.17 14.90 1.60
CA HIS A 135 13.16 15.58 0.76
C HIS A 135 12.56 16.12 -0.55
N PRO A 136 12.76 17.41 -0.91
CA PRO A 136 12.18 18.01 -2.11
C PRO A 136 12.73 17.46 -3.43
N GLU A 137 13.99 17.01 -3.42
CA GLU A 137 14.68 16.47 -4.59
C GLU A 137 14.46 14.96 -4.79
N PHE A 138 13.98 14.25 -3.76
CA PHE A 138 13.70 12.83 -3.88
C PHE A 138 12.57 12.56 -4.88
N ARG A 139 12.73 11.48 -5.66
CA ARG A 139 11.75 11.00 -6.63
C ARG A 139 11.55 9.51 -6.45
N VAL A 140 10.30 9.08 -6.57
CA VAL A 140 9.98 7.65 -6.55
C VAL A 140 10.27 7.01 -7.90
N ASP A 141 10.50 5.70 -7.87
CA ASP A 141 10.59 4.81 -9.01
C ASP A 141 10.06 3.42 -8.63
N TYR A 142 8.81 3.11 -8.99
CA TYR A 142 8.13 1.85 -8.65
C TYR A 142 8.42 0.69 -9.63
N HIS A 143 9.40 0.82 -10.53
CA HIS A 143 9.73 -0.26 -11.46
C HIS A 143 10.64 -1.31 -10.80
N GLY A 144 10.39 -2.60 -11.07
CA GLY A 144 11.27 -3.70 -10.67
C GLY A 144 11.58 -3.71 -9.16
N GLY A 145 12.87 -3.74 -8.81
CA GLY A 145 13.37 -3.74 -7.43
C GLY A 145 13.33 -2.35 -6.79
N SER A 146 12.16 -1.71 -6.76
CA SER A 146 11.97 -0.31 -6.38
C SER A 146 12.57 0.07 -5.02
N TYR A 147 12.67 -0.85 -4.05
CA TYR A 147 13.35 -0.56 -2.79
C TYR A 147 14.83 -0.22 -3.00
N LEU A 148 15.53 -0.94 -3.88
CA LEU A 148 16.94 -0.67 -4.19
C LEU A 148 17.10 0.63 -4.96
N ASP A 149 16.19 0.90 -5.90
CA ASP A 149 16.21 2.15 -6.66
C ASP A 149 15.94 3.35 -5.75
N HIS A 150 14.95 3.27 -4.86
CA HIS A 150 14.69 4.32 -3.86
C HIS A 150 15.89 4.56 -2.93
N ARG A 151 16.62 3.50 -2.53
CA ARG A 151 17.84 3.66 -1.74
C ARG A 151 18.92 4.42 -2.50
N ARG A 152 19.13 4.08 -3.77
CA ARG A 152 20.10 4.77 -4.63
C ARG A 152 19.69 6.23 -4.86
N ILE A 153 18.41 6.48 -5.14
CA ILE A 153 17.89 7.84 -5.35
C ILE A 153 18.06 8.69 -4.08
N ALA A 154 17.84 8.12 -2.89
CA ALA A 154 18.07 8.84 -1.63
C ALA A 154 19.55 9.21 -1.45
N ASP A 155 20.47 8.27 -1.72
CA ASP A 155 21.91 8.51 -1.66
C ASP A 155 22.35 9.59 -2.68
N ASP A 156 21.87 9.50 -3.92
CA ASP A 156 22.20 10.43 -5.01
C ASP A 156 21.81 11.89 -4.68
N VAL A 157 20.76 12.10 -3.89
CA VAL A 157 20.30 13.44 -3.45
C VAL A 157 20.75 13.80 -2.04
N GLY A 158 21.58 12.96 -1.39
CA GLY A 158 22.08 13.18 -0.03
C GLY A 158 21.00 13.13 1.06
N ALA A 159 19.86 12.46 0.80
CA ALA A 159 18.77 12.30 1.75
C ALA A 159 19.06 11.18 2.76
N THR A 160 18.74 11.42 4.03
CA THR A 160 18.75 10.37 5.04
C THR A 160 17.65 9.34 4.78
N LEU A 161 17.95 8.06 4.96
CA LEU A 161 16.99 6.98 4.70
C LEU A 161 16.92 6.00 5.87
N GLU A 162 15.69 5.70 6.30
CA GLU A 162 15.41 4.64 7.26
C GLU A 162 14.52 3.54 6.63
N THR A 163 14.76 2.29 7.02
CA THR A 163 13.93 1.15 6.61
C THR A 163 13.18 0.62 7.81
N VAL A 164 11.85 0.56 7.70
CA VAL A 164 10.98 0.03 8.74
C VAL A 164 10.71 -1.45 8.46
N ASP A 165 11.22 -2.30 9.35
CA ASP A 165 10.88 -3.71 9.36
C ASP A 165 9.46 -3.91 9.90
N SER A 166 8.57 -4.36 9.03
CA SER A 166 7.18 -4.58 9.38
C SER A 166 6.59 -5.69 8.52
N PHE A 167 6.37 -6.85 9.14
CA PHE A 167 5.61 -7.95 8.53
C PHE A 167 4.28 -7.49 7.92
N ARG A 168 3.56 -6.59 8.61
CA ARG A 168 2.25 -6.07 8.20
C ARG A 168 2.31 -5.17 6.96
N LEU A 169 3.35 -4.36 6.82
CA LEU A 169 3.51 -3.48 5.66
C LEU A 169 4.28 -4.19 4.52
N GLY A 170 5.11 -5.17 4.84
CA GLY A 170 5.86 -5.95 3.85
C GLY A 170 5.11 -7.15 3.28
N THR A 171 3.82 -7.30 3.58
CA THR A 171 2.95 -8.35 3.02
C THR A 171 1.86 -7.71 2.19
N ASP A 172 2.21 -7.41 0.94
CA ASP A 172 1.29 -7.15 -0.16
C ASP A 172 0.62 -8.44 -0.63
N VAL A 173 -0.59 -8.32 -1.15
CA VAL A 173 -1.41 -9.46 -1.61
C VAL A 173 -1.45 -9.46 -3.11
N ASP A 174 -0.61 -10.26 -3.78
CA ASP A 174 -0.55 -10.33 -5.23
C ASP A 174 -0.74 -11.74 -5.78
N GLU A 175 -0.28 -12.76 -5.07
CA GLU A 175 -0.30 -14.16 -5.50
C GLU A 175 -1.20 -15.00 -4.58
N PRO A 176 -1.73 -16.15 -5.06
CA PRO A 176 -2.61 -17.00 -4.25
C PRO A 176 -2.03 -17.40 -2.90
N GLY A 177 -0.70 -17.59 -2.83
CA GLY A 177 0.01 -17.90 -1.61
C GLY A 177 -0.04 -16.79 -0.55
N ASP A 178 -0.29 -15.53 -0.92
CA ASP A 178 -0.39 -14.43 0.03
C ASP A 178 -1.71 -14.46 0.83
N LEU A 179 -2.74 -15.12 0.30
CA LEU A 179 -4.07 -15.18 0.93
C LEU A 179 -4.04 -15.88 2.29
N VAL A 180 -3.10 -16.82 2.51
CA VAL A 180 -2.93 -17.48 3.81
C VAL A 180 -2.60 -16.48 4.91
N GLU A 181 -1.73 -15.51 4.60
CA GLU A 181 -1.29 -14.48 5.56
C GLU A 181 -2.45 -13.57 5.94
N VAL A 182 -3.31 -13.24 4.97
CA VAL A 182 -4.53 -12.46 5.20
C VAL A 182 -5.50 -13.21 6.10
N LEU A 183 -5.74 -14.50 5.85
CA LEU A 183 -6.67 -15.32 6.64
C LEU A 183 -6.20 -15.51 8.08
N VAL A 184 -4.88 -15.59 8.30
CA VAL A 184 -4.27 -15.83 9.62
C VAL A 184 -4.08 -14.52 10.41
N HIS A 185 -3.58 -13.47 9.76
CA HIS A 185 -3.09 -12.25 10.44
C HIS A 185 -3.96 -11.00 10.20
N GLY A 186 -4.90 -11.07 9.26
CA GLY A 186 -5.81 -9.97 8.94
C GLY A 186 -6.87 -9.77 10.03
N THR A 187 -7.15 -8.51 10.34
CA THR A 187 -8.16 -8.12 11.33
C THR A 187 -9.27 -7.23 10.74
N GLY A 188 -9.14 -6.84 9.47
CA GLY A 188 -10.07 -5.97 8.76
C GLY A 188 -11.19 -6.73 8.05
N ARG A 189 -11.77 -6.08 7.04
CA ARG A 189 -12.83 -6.62 6.18
C ARG A 189 -12.29 -7.67 5.19
N THR A 190 -11.04 -7.56 4.79
CA THR A 190 -10.40 -8.44 3.79
C THR A 190 -10.48 -9.93 4.16
N PRO A 191 -10.09 -10.39 5.36
CA PRO A 191 -10.22 -11.81 5.72
C PRO A 191 -11.67 -12.30 5.72
N SER A 192 -12.63 -11.47 6.11
CA SER A 192 -14.06 -11.82 6.04
C SER A 192 -14.53 -11.96 4.60
N CYS A 193 -14.09 -11.07 3.71
CA CYS A 193 -14.38 -11.15 2.28
C CYS A 193 -13.82 -12.43 1.64
N LEU A 194 -12.61 -12.85 2.02
CA LEU A 194 -12.04 -14.13 1.56
C LEU A 194 -12.86 -15.32 2.04
N ARG A 195 -13.31 -15.33 3.30
CA ARG A 195 -14.19 -16.40 3.82
C ARG A 195 -15.53 -16.44 3.09
N GLU A 196 -16.09 -15.29 2.73
CA GLU A 196 -17.32 -15.23 1.91
C GLU A 196 -17.13 -15.79 0.50
N PHE A 197 -15.93 -15.72 -0.07
CA PHE A 197 -15.60 -16.38 -1.33
C PHE A 197 -15.37 -17.89 -1.18
N GLY A 198 -15.42 -18.41 0.05
CA GLY A 198 -15.22 -19.82 0.39
C GLY A 198 -13.77 -20.20 0.65
N PHE A 199 -12.88 -19.23 0.95
CA PHE A 199 -11.50 -19.57 1.33
C PHE A 199 -11.42 -19.99 2.80
N GLU A 200 -10.72 -21.10 3.01
CA GLU A 200 -10.44 -21.70 4.30
C GLU A 200 -8.94 -22.04 4.40
N LEU A 201 -8.48 -22.31 5.62
CA LEU A 201 -7.11 -22.74 5.87
C LEU A 201 -7.04 -24.27 5.82
N ASP A 202 -6.22 -24.81 4.94
CA ASP A 202 -5.89 -26.24 4.90
C ASP A 202 -4.44 -26.47 5.34
N SER A 203 -4.22 -27.54 6.11
CA SER A 203 -2.92 -27.95 6.64
C SER A 203 -2.48 -29.36 6.21
N THR A 204 -3.22 -29.96 5.27
CA THR A 204 -3.07 -31.38 4.89
C THR A 204 -1.65 -31.72 4.39
N ASP A 205 -0.95 -30.80 3.74
CA ASP A 205 0.40 -31.01 3.20
C ASP A 205 1.54 -30.48 4.12
N GLY A 206 1.26 -30.26 5.40
CA GLY A 206 2.26 -29.84 6.40
C GLY A 206 2.69 -28.38 6.31
N ARG A 207 2.14 -27.62 5.35
CA ARG A 207 2.13 -26.15 5.30
C ARG A 207 0.67 -25.68 5.25
N LEU A 208 0.42 -24.53 5.86
CA LEU A 208 -0.89 -23.89 5.77
C LEU A 208 -1.04 -23.23 4.39
N GLU A 209 -2.15 -23.51 3.73
CA GLU A 209 -2.52 -22.91 2.45
C GLU A 209 -3.95 -22.35 2.52
N ALA A 210 -4.22 -21.32 1.72
CA ALA A 210 -5.57 -20.82 1.51
C ALA A 210 -6.21 -21.61 0.38
N VAL A 211 -7.15 -22.51 0.71
CA VAL A 211 -7.88 -23.32 -0.27
C VAL A 211 -9.31 -22.85 -0.38
N ARG A 212 -9.89 -22.98 -1.57
CA ARG A 212 -11.30 -22.70 -1.78
C ARG A 212 -12.09 -23.99 -1.61
N SER A 213 -13.01 -24.01 -0.66
CA SER A 213 -13.96 -25.11 -0.50
C SER A 213 -14.71 -25.27 -1.83
N ALA A 214 -14.63 -26.44 -2.46
CA ALA A 214 -15.54 -26.75 -3.56
C ALA A 214 -16.98 -26.59 -3.01
N GLU A 215 -17.85 -25.87 -3.72
CA GLU A 215 -19.26 -25.79 -3.31
C GLU A 215 -19.78 -27.22 -3.06
N PRO A 216 -20.51 -27.45 -1.95
CA PRO A 216 -21.05 -28.76 -1.62
C PRO A 216 -22.01 -29.32 -2.69
#